data_AF-A0A2E7CVP8-F1
#
_entry.id   AF-A0A2E7CVP8-F1
#
_cell.length_a   1.000
_cell.length_b   1.000
_cell.length_c   1.000
_cell.angle_alpha   90.00
_cell.angle_beta   90.00
_cell.angle_gamma   90.00
#
_symmetry.space_group_name_H-M   'P 1'
#
loop_
_entity.id
_entity.type
_entity.pdbx_description
1 polymer ?
#
loop_
_entity_poly.entity_id
_entity_poly.type
_entity_poly.pdbx_seq_one_letter_code
_entity_poly.pdbx_strand_id
1 'polypeptide(L)'
;MKVLKSTLLGIATLIGIVSSCDKQKNNCVDTPTANSANCIDSTLIDLTGACIEVYDPVCGCNGETYSNSCHATTYGGVTSYTNGECCD
;
A
#
# COMPACT_ATOMS: atom_id res chain seq x y z
N MET A 1 -20.73 -2.49 -18.45
CA MET A 1 -20.72 -2.06 -17.03
C MET A 1 -19.76 -0.91 -16.89
N LYS A 2 -20.27 0.32 -17.01
CA LYS A 2 -19.53 1.57 -16.79
C LYS A 2 -20.47 2.38 -15.90
N VAL A 3 -20.17 2.53 -14.62
CA VAL A 3 -20.96 3.40 -13.75
C VAL A 3 -20.42 4.81 -13.93
N LEU A 4 -21.25 5.63 -14.60
CA LEU A 4 -20.97 7.02 -14.91
C LEU A 4 -20.90 7.85 -13.62
N LYS A 5 -19.91 8.75 -13.57
CA LYS A 5 -19.78 9.86 -12.63
C LYS A 5 -20.96 10.83 -12.79
N SER A 6 -21.77 11.01 -11.74
CA SER A 6 -22.74 12.10 -11.53
C SER A 6 -23.24 11.94 -10.08
N THR A 7 -23.44 12.96 -9.24
CA THR A 7 -24.24 14.16 -9.50
C THR A 7 -23.86 15.27 -8.51
N LEU A 8 -23.88 16.49 -9.03
CA LEU A 8 -23.78 17.78 -8.35
C LEU A 8 -24.93 18.00 -7.32
N LEU A 9 -24.70 18.92 -6.37
CA LEU A 9 -25.62 19.53 -5.37
C LEU A 9 -25.76 18.84 -4.00
N GLY A 10 -25.03 19.38 -3.03
CA GLY A 10 -25.24 19.16 -1.59
C GLY A 10 -24.56 20.26 -0.76
N ILE A 11 -25.16 21.45 -0.78
CA ILE A 11 -25.05 22.58 0.18
C ILE A 11 -24.19 22.37 1.44
N ALA A 12 -23.14 23.19 1.54
CA ALA A 12 -22.29 23.34 2.72
C ALA A 12 -23.10 23.74 3.97
N THR A 13 -23.25 22.81 4.91
CA THR A 13 -23.72 23.11 6.28
C THR A 13 -22.55 23.04 7.24
N LEU A 14 -22.43 24.06 8.08
CA LEU A 14 -21.22 24.51 8.74
C LEU A 14 -20.80 23.72 10.00
N ILE A 15 -21.13 22.43 10.14
CA ILE A 15 -20.81 21.68 11.36
C ILE A 15 -20.22 20.30 11.00
N GLY A 16 -18.93 20.15 11.27
CA GLY A 16 -18.38 18.93 11.87
C GLY A 16 -18.39 17.64 11.05
N ILE A 17 -17.21 17.36 10.49
CA ILE A 17 -16.50 16.08 10.52
C ILE A 17 -17.14 14.82 9.89
N VAL A 18 -16.54 14.44 8.75
CA VAL A 18 -16.12 13.09 8.31
C VAL A 18 -17.22 12.04 8.10
N SER A 19 -17.19 11.20 7.07
CA SER A 19 -16.02 10.53 6.54
C SER A 19 -16.23 10.22 5.06
N SER A 20 -15.16 10.30 4.28
CA SER A 20 -15.01 9.49 3.08
C SER A 20 -15.48 8.07 3.42
N CYS A 21 -16.39 7.49 2.64
CA CYS A 21 -16.54 6.04 2.68
C CYS A 21 -15.28 5.46 2.03
N ASP A 22 -14.20 5.36 2.80
CA ASP A 22 -13.19 4.36 2.54
C ASP A 22 -13.95 3.05 2.62
N LYS A 23 -14.14 2.40 1.46
CA LYS A 23 -14.60 1.02 1.44
C LYS A 23 -13.64 0.30 2.37
N GLN A 24 -14.15 -0.18 3.49
CA GLN A 24 -13.38 -0.96 4.43
C GLN A 24 -12.94 -2.22 3.66
N LYS A 25 -11.74 -2.16 3.08
CA LYS A 25 -11.05 -3.32 2.55
C LYS A 25 -10.51 -4.04 3.78
N ASN A 26 -11.37 -4.85 4.38
CA ASN A 26 -11.34 -5.25 5.78
C ASN A 26 -10.16 -6.15 6.22
N ASN A 27 -9.06 -6.23 5.46
CA ASN A 27 -7.79 -6.77 5.94
C ASN A 27 -6.51 -6.16 5.32
N CYS A 28 -6.61 -5.22 4.38
CA CYS A 28 -5.43 -4.78 3.64
C CYS A 28 -4.89 -3.45 4.14
N VAL A 29 -3.65 -3.19 3.76
CA VAL A 29 -2.92 -1.97 4.06
C VAL A 29 -3.11 -0.99 2.91
N ASP A 30 -3.68 0.17 3.21
CA ASP A 30 -3.69 1.28 2.27
C ASP A 30 -2.26 1.76 2.04
N THR A 31 -1.86 1.84 0.78
CA THR A 31 -0.52 2.29 0.41
C THR A 31 -0.34 3.74 0.88
N PRO A 32 0.80 4.10 1.50
CA PRO A 32 1.06 5.48 1.86
C PRO A 32 1.01 6.32 0.59
N THR A 33 0.16 7.35 0.56
CA THR A 33 0.11 8.38 -0.51
C THR A 33 1.39 9.26 -0.55
N ALA A 34 2.44 8.86 0.16
CA ALA A 34 3.68 9.57 0.32
C ALA A 34 4.74 9.02 -0.64
N ASN A 35 4.89 9.70 -1.78
CA ASN A 35 6.08 9.72 -2.63
C ASN A 35 6.96 8.44 -2.58
N SER A 36 6.45 7.36 -3.17
CA SER A 36 7.02 6.01 -3.24
C SER A 36 8.46 5.91 -3.77
N ALA A 37 9.07 7.01 -4.21
CA ALA A 37 10.43 7.04 -4.73
C ALA A 37 11.52 7.09 -3.64
N ASN A 38 11.19 7.42 -2.38
CA ASN A 38 12.21 7.66 -1.33
C ASN A 38 12.46 6.48 -0.39
N CYS A 39 12.01 5.29 -0.74
CA CYS A 39 12.09 4.11 0.11
C CYS A 39 12.62 2.89 -0.63
N ILE A 40 13.07 3.07 -1.87
CA ILE A 40 13.71 2.03 -2.67
C ILE A 40 15.21 2.28 -2.65
N ASP A 41 15.96 1.37 -2.05
CA ASP A 41 17.42 1.33 -2.09
C ASP A 41 17.84 0.21 -3.06
N SER A 42 18.30 0.61 -4.24
CA SER A 42 18.74 -0.32 -5.28
C SER A 42 19.99 -1.11 -4.91
N THR A 43 20.75 -0.68 -3.90
CA THR A 43 21.94 -1.41 -3.44
C THR A 43 21.59 -2.65 -2.61
N LEU A 44 20.34 -2.75 -2.13
CA LEU A 44 19.84 -3.90 -1.37
C LEU A 44 19.23 -4.99 -2.26
N ILE A 45 19.04 -4.71 -3.56
CA ILE A 45 18.45 -5.65 -4.51
C ILE A 45 19.47 -6.74 -4.87
N ASP A 46 19.19 -7.97 -4.44
CA ASP A 46 19.93 -9.18 -4.76
C ASP A 46 18.98 -10.29 -5.21
N LEU A 47 18.92 -10.52 -6.53
CA LEU A 47 18.09 -11.56 -7.15
C LEU A 47 18.57 -12.98 -6.83
N THR A 48 19.74 -13.13 -6.22
CA THR A 48 20.30 -14.41 -5.77
C THR A 48 20.26 -14.57 -4.26
N GLY A 49 19.76 -13.55 -3.54
CA GLY A 49 19.61 -13.56 -2.10
C GLY A 49 18.68 -14.67 -1.64
N ALA A 50 18.90 -15.18 -0.43
CA ALA A 50 18.07 -16.22 0.16
C ALA A 50 17.17 -15.63 1.23
N CYS A 51 15.87 -15.90 1.13
CA CYS A 51 14.89 -15.58 2.15
C CYS A 51 14.24 -16.84 2.69
N ILE A 52 13.76 -16.78 3.93
CA ILE A 52 12.94 -17.86 4.48
C ILE A 52 11.58 -17.86 3.79
N GLU A 53 11.08 -19.04 3.44
CA GLU A 53 9.77 -19.25 2.83
C GLU A 53 8.66 -19.21 3.90
N VAL A 54 8.56 -18.08 4.61
CA VAL A 54 7.45 -17.78 5.51
C VAL A 54 6.51 -16.78 4.85
N TYR A 55 5.21 -17.00 4.98
CA TYR A 55 4.21 -16.06 4.53
C TYR A 55 3.79 -15.17 5.69
N ASP A 56 4.33 -13.96 5.71
CA ASP A 56 4.07 -12.88 6.67
C ASP A 56 4.04 -11.55 5.88
N PRO A 57 2.97 -11.29 5.12
CA PRO A 57 3.00 -10.34 4.03
C PRO A 57 3.24 -8.91 4.52
N VAL A 58 3.93 -8.14 3.68
CA VAL A 58 4.13 -6.71 3.92
C VAL A 58 3.78 -5.90 2.67
N CYS A 59 3.19 -4.74 2.89
CA CYS A 59 2.88 -3.78 1.86
C CYS A 59 4.00 -2.75 1.77
N GLY A 60 4.74 -2.79 0.67
CA GLY A 60 5.81 -1.86 0.39
C GLY A 60 5.30 -0.43 0.18
N CYS A 61 6.15 0.54 0.47
CA CYS A 61 5.91 1.95 0.13
C CYS A 61 5.72 2.21 -1.38
N ASN A 62 6.15 1.28 -2.23
CA ASN A 62 5.89 1.26 -3.67
C ASN A 62 4.50 0.72 -4.04
N GLY A 63 3.72 0.29 -3.05
CA GLY A 63 2.41 -0.30 -3.24
C GLY A 63 2.43 -1.74 -3.72
N GLU A 64 3.58 -2.41 -3.63
CA GLU A 64 3.69 -3.84 -3.93
C GLU A 64 3.62 -4.68 -2.65
N THR A 65 2.86 -5.77 -2.71
CA THR A 65 2.85 -6.79 -1.65
C THR A 65 4.03 -7.73 -1.80
N TYR A 66 4.77 -7.95 -0.72
CA TYR A 66 5.83 -8.95 -0.65
C TYR A 66 5.44 -10.06 0.34
N SER A 67 5.80 -11.31 0.04
CA SER A 67 5.45 -12.48 0.86
C SER A 67 5.96 -12.40 2.30
N ASN A 68 7.06 -11.67 2.51
CA ASN A 68 7.58 -11.28 3.81
C ASN A 68 8.55 -10.10 3.69
N SER A 69 8.98 -9.58 4.84
CA SER A 69 9.93 -8.48 4.95
C SER A 69 11.29 -8.74 4.29
N CYS A 70 11.78 -9.99 4.30
CA CYS A 70 13.02 -10.33 3.60
C CYS A 70 12.86 -10.15 2.09
N HIS A 71 11.76 -10.65 1.51
CA HIS A 71 11.50 -10.47 0.08
C HIS A 71 11.36 -9.00 -0.31
N ALA A 72 10.70 -8.19 0.53
CA ALA A 72 10.56 -6.75 0.32
C ALA A 72 11.92 -6.04 0.21
N THR A 73 12.83 -6.32 1.14
CA THR A 73 14.14 -5.67 1.17
C THR A 73 15.10 -6.27 0.13
N THR A 74 15.23 -7.59 0.05
CA THR A 74 16.23 -8.27 -0.78
C THR A 74 15.88 -8.27 -2.27
N TYR A 75 14.62 -8.43 -2.64
CA TYR A 75 14.25 -8.44 -4.07
C TYR A 75 13.67 -7.11 -4.54
N GLY A 76 12.96 -6.40 -3.66
CA GLY A 76 12.32 -5.12 -3.98
C GLY A 76 13.16 -3.88 -3.64
N GLY A 77 14.23 -4.02 -2.85
CA GLY A 77 14.98 -2.86 -2.32
C GLY A 77 14.13 -1.99 -1.38
N VAL A 78 12.99 -2.50 -0.90
CA VAL A 78 12.03 -1.73 -0.11
C VAL A 78 12.52 -1.60 1.33
N THR A 79 12.75 -0.36 1.75
CA THR A 79 13.24 0.00 3.09
C THR A 79 12.13 0.42 4.06
N SER A 80 10.92 0.62 3.55
CA SER A 80 9.74 0.98 4.35
C SER A 80 8.52 0.21 3.88
N TYR A 81 7.87 -0.49 4.79
CA TYR A 81 6.68 -1.30 4.55
C TYR A 81 5.82 -1.40 5.81
N THR A 82 4.55 -1.78 5.63
CA THR A 82 3.60 -2.01 6.72
C THR A 82 3.16 -3.48 6.69
N ASN A 83 2.94 -4.09 7.85
CA ASN A 83 2.45 -5.47 7.94
C ASN A 83 1.07 -5.62 7.32
N GLY A 84 0.89 -6.68 6.53
CA GLY A 84 -0.29 -6.97 5.73
C GLY A 84 -0.07 -6.73 4.24
N GLU A 85 -0.95 -7.30 3.41
CA GLU A 85 -0.92 -7.10 1.96
C GLU A 85 -1.38 -5.68 1.59
N CYS A 86 -0.89 -5.16 0.47
CA CYS A 86 -1.39 -3.91 -0.10
C CYS A 86 -2.84 -4.07 -0.58
N CYS A 87 -3.55 -2.95 -0.52
CA CYS A 87 -4.89 -2.83 -1.04
C CYS A 87 -4.91 -2.67 -2.59
N ASP A 88 -5.47 -3.63 -3.33
CA ASP A 88 -5.60 -3.63 -4.81
C ASP A 88 -6.32 -2.41 -5.45
#